data_AF-A0A3A0A0L8-F1
#
_entry.id   AF-A0A3A0A0L8-F1
#
_cell.length_a   1.000
_cell.length_b   1.000
_cell.length_c   1.000
_cell.angle_alpha   90.00
_cell.angle_beta   90.00
_cell.angle_gamma   90.00
#
_symmetry.space_group_name_H-M   'P 1'
#
loop_
_entity.id
_entity.type
_entity.pdbx_description
1 polymer ?
#
loop_
_entity_poly.entity_id
_entity_poly.type
_entity_poly.pdbx_seq_one_letter_code
_entity_poly.pdbx_strand_id
1 'polypeptide(L)'
;MALVDAILTHENADLDALASLAAAKKLYPNAVALLPRRLNRNVSAFLTLYGEPFTFTPQEQAPRRKFKRVLLVDTQTLPSARGLSDAPQVHIVDHHPLSRPLDERTTYSGGETGATTTLLVETLREKNLPLTRLEATLLALGIYEDTGSFTYSGATPRDLQAVAYLMEQGASLDLIGKFLHQPLAAEQRALYYQLLKRVETHEIGGQIIVIAAVRVETYVEEISTLAHQLMQVYDPAALFLLVQMGSQIELVARSKSENIDVAEIARAFGGGGHATAAAALIHSRGLKTQHKKLLALLQDKVRSARTVQDIMSYGVHVLAPDLSIAQAAELARRWGHEGFPVAKKKKLVGVLTRREIDRALHHKLQKLPVARFMLDPLSVTPDDSVEHLQRVMTRHSLGQVPVVQDGTIVGIVTRTDLLKLYTDETRPARNAEFAARLERALPRDLLALVQNAAHTARALGYSTYLVGGFVRDLLIGEANLDLDLVVEGDAIQLAHALAKQYGGRVHAHARFGTAKWLLEEKALHLDFATARTEFYEYPTALPDVERSSIKLDLHRRDFTINAMALCLDPERYGALFDPYGGEQDLMRGLIRVLHNLSFIEDPTRILRAVR
;
A
#
# COMPACT_ATOMS: atom_id res chain seq x y z
N MET A 1 -43.33 -0.98 3.07
CA MET A 1 -42.31 -1.39 2.08
C MET A 1 -42.77 -0.93 0.71
N ALA A 2 -41.88 -0.36 -0.10
CA ALA A 2 -42.20 -0.04 -1.48
C ALA A 2 -42.67 -1.31 -2.21
N LEU A 3 -43.73 -1.19 -3.02
CA LEU A 3 -44.25 -2.31 -3.80
C LEU A 3 -43.30 -2.58 -4.98
N VAL A 4 -42.69 -3.76 -5.02
CA VAL A 4 -41.82 -4.22 -6.14
C VAL A 4 -42.59 -5.27 -6.95
N ASP A 5 -42.60 -5.12 -8.29
CA ASP A 5 -43.31 -6.04 -9.18
C ASP A 5 -42.41 -7.17 -9.71
N ALA A 6 -41.15 -6.83 -10.03
CA ALA A 6 -40.15 -7.77 -10.53
C ALA A 6 -38.75 -7.44 -9.99
N ILE A 7 -37.91 -8.47 -9.88
CA ILE A 7 -36.51 -8.38 -9.48
C ILE A 7 -35.68 -8.98 -10.62
N LEU A 8 -34.67 -8.26 -11.09
CA LEU A 8 -33.79 -8.67 -12.17
C LEU A 8 -32.32 -8.43 -11.80
N THR A 9 -31.42 -9.13 -12.49
CA THR A 9 -29.96 -8.98 -12.41
C THR A 9 -29.36 -9.02 -13.81
N HIS A 10 -28.04 -8.95 -13.95
CA HIS A 10 -27.37 -8.94 -15.25
C HIS A 10 -27.43 -10.30 -15.98
N GLU A 11 -27.17 -10.28 -17.29
CA GLU A 11 -26.96 -11.50 -18.07
C GLU A 11 -25.57 -12.09 -17.76
N ASN A 12 -25.43 -13.42 -17.90
CA ASN A 12 -24.29 -14.19 -17.38
C ASN A 12 -24.17 -14.04 -15.85
N ALA A 13 -25.29 -14.20 -15.15
CA ALA A 13 -25.33 -14.07 -13.69
C ALA A 13 -24.32 -15.02 -13.04
N ASP A 14 -23.51 -14.46 -12.15
CA ASP A 14 -22.64 -15.16 -11.23
C ASP A 14 -23.38 -15.45 -9.90
N LEU A 15 -22.65 -15.89 -8.88
CA LEU A 15 -23.24 -16.26 -7.60
C LEU A 15 -23.60 -15.04 -6.78
N ASP A 16 -22.96 -13.87 -6.95
CA ASP A 16 -23.40 -12.63 -6.28
C ASP A 16 -24.73 -12.16 -6.88
N ALA A 17 -24.87 -12.19 -8.19
CA ALA A 17 -26.12 -11.91 -8.88
C ALA A 17 -27.26 -12.86 -8.45
N LEU A 18 -26.99 -14.18 -8.40
CA LEU A 18 -27.98 -15.17 -7.96
C LEU A 18 -28.34 -15.00 -6.47
N ALA A 19 -27.35 -14.79 -5.61
CA ALA A 19 -27.54 -14.58 -4.19
C ALA A 19 -28.32 -13.30 -3.91
N SER A 20 -27.98 -12.21 -4.60
CA SER A 20 -28.71 -10.95 -4.54
C SER A 20 -30.16 -11.11 -4.99
N LEU A 21 -30.40 -11.88 -6.05
CA LEU A 21 -31.76 -12.21 -6.52
C LEU A 21 -32.55 -12.98 -5.45
N ALA A 22 -31.92 -13.94 -4.76
CA ALA A 22 -32.52 -14.71 -3.67
C ALA A 22 -32.84 -13.83 -2.44
N ALA A 23 -31.88 -13.01 -1.99
CA ALA A 23 -32.07 -12.10 -0.86
C ALA A 23 -33.18 -11.08 -1.14
N ALA A 24 -33.18 -10.49 -2.34
CA ALA A 24 -34.22 -9.57 -2.76
C ALA A 24 -35.60 -10.25 -2.84
N LYS A 25 -35.68 -11.50 -3.32
CA LYS A 25 -36.94 -12.26 -3.32
C LYS A 25 -37.47 -12.52 -1.90
N LYS A 26 -36.57 -12.75 -0.94
CA LYS A 26 -36.93 -12.90 0.48
C LYS A 26 -37.44 -11.58 1.07
N LEU A 27 -36.81 -10.45 0.73
CA LEU A 27 -37.25 -9.11 1.13
C LEU A 27 -38.60 -8.72 0.49
N TYR A 28 -38.85 -9.15 -0.74
CA TYR A 28 -40.06 -8.83 -1.49
C TYR A 28 -40.79 -10.12 -1.96
N PRO A 29 -41.46 -10.86 -1.05
CA PRO A 29 -42.06 -12.16 -1.37
C PRO A 29 -43.05 -12.15 -2.53
N ASN A 30 -43.75 -11.03 -2.76
CA ASN A 30 -44.75 -10.87 -3.81
C ASN A 30 -44.16 -10.48 -5.19
N ALA A 31 -42.88 -10.10 -5.24
CA ALA A 31 -42.22 -9.73 -6.49
C ALA A 31 -41.84 -10.99 -7.30
N VAL A 32 -41.79 -10.86 -8.62
CA VAL A 32 -41.34 -11.95 -9.50
C VAL A 32 -39.83 -11.84 -9.68
N ALA A 33 -39.07 -12.78 -9.11
CA ALA A 33 -37.63 -12.86 -9.33
C ALA A 33 -37.35 -13.57 -10.66
N LEU A 34 -36.87 -12.82 -11.65
CA LEU A 34 -36.64 -13.35 -12.99
C LEU A 34 -35.20 -13.86 -13.10
N LEU A 35 -35.06 -15.15 -13.40
CA LEU A 35 -33.78 -15.77 -13.68
C LEU A 35 -33.34 -15.44 -15.12
N PRO A 36 -32.14 -14.87 -15.34
CA PRO A 36 -31.68 -14.49 -16.66
C PRO A 36 -31.41 -15.71 -17.55
N ARG A 37 -31.28 -15.48 -18.86
CA ARG A 37 -31.13 -16.56 -19.85
C ARG A 37 -29.78 -17.24 -19.78
N ARG A 38 -28.74 -16.47 -19.46
CA ARG A 38 -27.37 -16.94 -19.37
C ARG A 38 -26.92 -16.88 -17.92
N LEU A 39 -26.37 -17.99 -17.45
CA LEU A 39 -25.86 -18.18 -16.10
C LEU A 39 -24.44 -18.70 -16.19
N ASN A 40 -23.58 -18.31 -15.25
CA ASN A 40 -22.27 -18.92 -15.12
C ASN A 40 -22.39 -20.41 -14.79
N ARG A 41 -21.32 -21.17 -15.08
CA ARG A 41 -21.34 -22.63 -14.94
C ARG A 41 -21.56 -23.08 -13.50
N ASN A 42 -20.94 -22.38 -12.55
CA ASN A 42 -21.11 -22.61 -11.11
C ASN A 42 -22.55 -22.34 -10.64
N VAL A 43 -23.17 -21.25 -11.10
CA VAL A 43 -24.57 -20.92 -10.83
C VAL A 43 -25.51 -21.99 -11.37
N SER A 44 -25.30 -22.41 -12.63
CA SER A 44 -26.08 -23.48 -13.26
C SER A 44 -25.97 -24.80 -12.49
N ALA A 45 -24.75 -25.16 -12.07
CA ALA A 45 -24.51 -26.36 -11.28
C ALA A 45 -25.18 -26.27 -9.89
N PHE A 46 -25.13 -25.10 -9.25
CA PHE A 46 -25.78 -24.88 -7.95
C PHE A 46 -27.30 -25.04 -8.07
N LEU A 47 -27.93 -24.36 -9.04
CA LEU A 47 -29.38 -24.45 -9.25
C LEU A 47 -29.84 -25.85 -9.64
N THR A 48 -29.05 -26.60 -10.40
CA THR A 48 -29.37 -27.98 -10.76
C THR A 48 -29.45 -28.89 -9.53
N LEU A 49 -28.54 -28.69 -8.55
CA LEU A 49 -28.44 -29.55 -7.36
C LEU A 49 -29.30 -29.06 -6.19
N TYR A 50 -29.48 -27.73 -6.07
CA TYR A 50 -30.00 -27.07 -4.88
C TYR A 50 -31.02 -25.96 -5.19
N GLY A 51 -31.49 -25.82 -6.42
CA GLY A 51 -32.36 -24.72 -6.84
C GLY A 51 -33.81 -24.81 -6.35
N GLU A 52 -34.31 -26.01 -6.00
CA GLU A 52 -35.74 -26.25 -5.69
C GLU A 52 -36.32 -25.33 -4.59
N PRO A 53 -35.60 -25.03 -3.49
CA PRO A 53 -36.14 -24.15 -2.45
C PRO A 53 -36.27 -22.67 -2.86
N PHE A 54 -35.66 -22.27 -3.98
CA PHE A 54 -35.66 -20.88 -4.44
C PHE A 54 -36.77 -20.63 -5.45
N THR A 55 -37.55 -19.57 -5.24
CA THR A 55 -38.69 -19.23 -6.09
C THR A 55 -38.29 -18.31 -7.24
N PHE A 56 -37.51 -18.84 -8.18
CA PHE A 56 -37.11 -18.13 -9.40
C PHE A 56 -38.05 -18.45 -10.57
N THR A 57 -38.31 -17.45 -11.40
CA THR A 57 -39.08 -17.61 -12.64
C THR A 57 -38.15 -17.43 -13.83
N PRO A 58 -37.94 -18.44 -14.68
CA PRO A 58 -37.20 -18.27 -15.93
C PRO A 58 -37.80 -17.12 -16.75
N GLN A 59 -36.96 -16.27 -17.33
CA GLN A 59 -37.40 -15.06 -18.02
C GLN A 59 -38.37 -15.33 -19.19
N GLU A 60 -38.28 -16.50 -19.84
CA GLU A 60 -39.20 -16.97 -20.88
C GLU A 60 -40.62 -17.20 -20.34
N GLN A 61 -40.71 -17.60 -19.08
CA GLN A 61 -41.92 -17.93 -18.35
C GLN A 61 -42.46 -16.75 -17.53
N ALA A 62 -41.91 -15.55 -17.71
CA ALA A 62 -42.37 -14.36 -17.03
C ALA A 62 -43.89 -14.15 -17.25
N PRO A 63 -44.65 -13.77 -16.20
CA PRO A 63 -46.07 -13.47 -16.30
C PRO A 63 -46.40 -12.44 -17.37
N ARG A 64 -47.56 -12.57 -18.01
CA ARG A 64 -48.02 -11.66 -19.08
C ARG A 64 -48.38 -10.24 -18.60
N ARG A 65 -48.36 -9.97 -17.29
CA ARG A 65 -48.66 -8.65 -16.72
C ARG A 65 -47.47 -7.70 -16.90
N LYS A 66 -47.74 -6.39 -17.06
CA LYS A 66 -46.67 -5.37 -17.14
C LYS A 66 -46.10 -5.07 -15.75
N PHE A 67 -44.77 -5.16 -15.60
CA PHE A 67 -44.00 -4.74 -14.43
C PHE A 67 -43.76 -3.24 -14.49
N LYS A 68 -44.27 -2.50 -13.50
CA LYS A 68 -44.13 -1.04 -13.41
C LYS A 68 -43.03 -0.62 -12.45
N ARG A 69 -42.70 -1.47 -11.47
CA ARG A 69 -41.67 -1.21 -10.45
C ARG A 69 -40.69 -2.38 -10.42
N VAL A 70 -39.45 -2.09 -10.76
CA VAL A 70 -38.38 -3.08 -10.95
C VAL A 70 -37.29 -2.82 -9.92
N LEU A 71 -36.87 -3.88 -9.25
CA LEU A 71 -35.64 -3.91 -8.47
C LEU A 71 -34.53 -4.53 -9.31
N LEU A 72 -33.50 -3.76 -9.61
CA LEU A 72 -32.26 -4.27 -10.21
C LEU A 72 -31.29 -4.56 -9.08
N VAL A 73 -30.75 -5.77 -9.07
CA VAL A 73 -29.71 -6.17 -8.14
C VAL A 73 -28.46 -6.54 -8.92
N ASP A 74 -27.32 -6.09 -8.41
CA ASP A 74 -26.01 -6.40 -8.96
C ASP A 74 -25.82 -5.94 -10.42
N THR A 75 -26.57 -4.89 -10.79
CA THR A 75 -26.47 -4.27 -12.11
C THR A 75 -27.12 -2.90 -12.14
N GLN A 76 -26.52 -1.97 -12.87
CA GLN A 76 -27.08 -0.63 -13.14
C GLN A 76 -27.79 -0.54 -14.50
N THR A 77 -27.76 -1.61 -15.30
CA THR A 77 -28.36 -1.65 -16.63
C THR A 77 -29.57 -2.58 -16.64
N LEU A 78 -30.74 -2.04 -17.01
CA LEU A 78 -31.97 -2.81 -17.11
C LEU A 78 -31.85 -3.83 -18.26
N PRO A 79 -31.84 -5.15 -17.98
CA PRO A 79 -31.82 -6.17 -19.02
C PRO A 79 -33.16 -6.21 -19.77
N SER A 80 -33.12 -6.70 -21.01
CA SER A 80 -34.34 -6.93 -21.80
C SER A 80 -35.11 -8.11 -21.23
N ALA A 81 -36.26 -7.86 -20.60
CA ALA A 81 -37.10 -8.90 -20.02
C ALA A 81 -38.55 -8.83 -20.48
N ARG A 82 -39.15 -10.01 -20.62
CA ARG A 82 -40.57 -10.15 -20.95
C ARG A 82 -41.41 -9.59 -19.79
N GLY A 83 -42.39 -8.76 -20.14
CA GLY A 83 -43.32 -8.18 -19.16
C GLY A 83 -42.88 -6.84 -18.59
N LEU A 84 -41.72 -6.28 -18.96
CA LEU A 84 -41.39 -4.89 -18.60
C LEU A 84 -42.39 -3.90 -19.22
N SER A 85 -42.81 -2.90 -18.44
CA SER A 85 -43.54 -1.76 -19.00
C SER A 85 -42.62 -0.88 -19.84
N ASP A 86 -43.19 0.00 -20.66
CA ASP A 86 -42.41 0.82 -21.60
C ASP A 86 -41.48 1.82 -20.89
N ALA A 87 -41.80 2.17 -19.63
CA ALA A 87 -40.99 3.07 -18.82
C ALA A 87 -41.21 2.79 -17.31
N PRO A 88 -40.61 1.70 -16.78
CA PRO A 88 -40.77 1.29 -15.39
C PRO A 88 -40.05 2.24 -14.44
N GLN A 89 -40.52 2.30 -13.20
CA GLN A 89 -39.72 2.81 -12.07
C GLN A 89 -38.69 1.77 -11.70
N VAL A 90 -37.43 2.18 -11.55
CA VAL A 90 -36.30 1.29 -11.29
C VAL A 90 -35.66 1.68 -9.97
N HIS A 91 -35.42 0.69 -9.11
CA HIS A 91 -34.55 0.84 -7.95
C HIS A 91 -33.34 -0.06 -8.15
N ILE A 92 -32.14 0.50 -8.11
CA ILE A 92 -30.88 -0.20 -8.28
C ILE A 92 -30.27 -0.46 -6.92
N VAL A 93 -29.89 -1.70 -6.65
CA VAL A 93 -29.04 -2.10 -5.53
C VAL A 93 -27.78 -2.73 -6.10
N ASP A 94 -26.65 -2.06 -5.89
CA ASP A 94 -25.36 -2.44 -6.47
C ASP A 94 -24.26 -1.89 -5.56
N HIS A 95 -23.18 -2.65 -5.38
CA HIS A 95 -22.00 -2.20 -4.62
C HIS A 95 -21.06 -1.31 -5.44
N HIS A 96 -21.21 -1.27 -6.77
CA HIS A 96 -20.44 -0.38 -7.64
C HIS A 96 -20.93 1.06 -7.60
N PRO A 97 -20.04 2.08 -7.58
CA PRO A 97 -20.44 3.47 -7.74
C PRO A 97 -21.27 3.72 -9.00
N LEU A 98 -22.15 4.72 -8.95
CA LEU A 98 -22.98 5.08 -10.11
C LEU A 98 -22.12 5.38 -11.34
N SER A 99 -22.32 4.56 -12.37
CA SER A 99 -21.65 4.67 -13.68
C SER A 99 -22.20 5.81 -14.55
N ARG A 100 -23.41 6.28 -14.24
CA ARG A 100 -24.13 7.33 -14.97
C ARG A 100 -25.09 8.09 -14.06
N PRO A 101 -25.44 9.34 -14.41
CA PRO A 101 -26.54 10.05 -13.76
C PRO A 101 -27.84 9.27 -13.89
N LEU A 102 -28.66 9.29 -12.84
CA LEU A 102 -29.97 8.64 -12.82
C LEU A 102 -31.02 9.54 -13.48
N ASP A 103 -31.98 8.91 -14.17
CA ASP A 103 -33.19 9.60 -14.61
C ASP A 103 -34.20 9.77 -13.45
N GLU A 104 -35.26 10.55 -13.67
CA GLU A 104 -36.29 10.83 -12.65
C GLU A 104 -37.05 9.59 -12.15
N ARG A 105 -36.94 8.45 -12.84
CA ARG A 105 -37.65 7.19 -12.52
C ARG A 105 -36.73 6.15 -11.88
N THR A 106 -35.45 6.46 -11.76
CA THR A 106 -34.43 5.54 -11.27
C THR A 106 -33.89 6.04 -9.94
N THR A 107 -33.92 5.17 -8.94
CA THR A 107 -33.32 5.40 -7.63
C THR A 107 -32.22 4.38 -7.38
N TYR A 108 -31.29 4.69 -6.48
CA TYR A 108 -30.11 3.87 -6.23
C TYR A 108 -29.86 3.72 -4.74
N SER A 109 -29.41 2.54 -4.35
CA SER A 109 -28.93 2.23 -3.01
C SER A 109 -27.68 1.37 -3.15
N GLY A 110 -26.53 1.95 -2.86
CA GLY A 110 -25.27 1.23 -2.81
C GLY A 110 -24.49 1.58 -1.57
N GLY A 111 -23.33 0.96 -1.44
CA GLY A 111 -22.41 1.22 -0.36
C GLY A 111 -21.04 0.62 -0.68
N GLU A 112 -20.02 1.09 0.03
CA GLU A 112 -18.69 0.49 -0.05
C GLU A 112 -18.71 -0.90 0.60
N THR A 113 -18.93 -1.92 -0.23
CA THR A 113 -18.90 -3.35 0.12
C THR A 113 -18.29 -4.14 -1.03
N GLY A 114 -17.77 -5.33 -0.73
CA GLY A 114 -17.14 -6.21 -1.71
C GLY A 114 -18.12 -7.03 -2.54
N ALA A 115 -19.41 -7.03 -2.20
CA ALA A 115 -20.48 -7.70 -2.95
C ALA A 115 -21.81 -6.95 -2.79
N THR A 116 -22.70 -7.06 -3.78
CA THR A 116 -24.09 -6.57 -3.68
C THR A 116 -24.87 -7.38 -2.64
N THR A 117 -24.61 -8.68 -2.53
CA THR A 117 -25.27 -9.55 -1.53
C THR A 117 -25.07 -9.04 -0.10
N THR A 118 -23.92 -8.43 0.23
CA THR A 118 -23.64 -7.86 1.56
C THR A 118 -24.69 -6.83 1.96
N LEU A 119 -25.04 -5.90 1.06
CA LEU A 119 -26.05 -4.85 1.31
C LEU A 119 -27.43 -5.46 1.60
N LEU A 120 -27.79 -6.51 0.88
CA LEU A 120 -29.07 -7.19 1.04
C LEU A 120 -29.11 -8.04 2.32
N VAL A 121 -27.99 -8.67 2.71
CA VAL A 121 -27.87 -9.42 3.96
C VAL A 121 -27.98 -8.51 5.17
N GLU A 122 -27.37 -7.33 5.14
CA GLU A 122 -27.55 -6.31 6.18
C GLU A 122 -29.03 -5.95 6.33
N THR A 123 -29.72 -5.70 5.21
CA THR A 123 -31.17 -5.40 5.22
C THR A 123 -32.01 -6.56 5.75
N LEU A 124 -31.67 -7.82 5.42
CA LEU A 124 -32.33 -9.02 5.93
C LEU A 124 -32.15 -9.14 7.45
N ARG A 125 -30.93 -8.89 7.95
CA ARG A 125 -30.59 -8.91 9.37
C ARG A 125 -31.32 -7.83 10.14
N GLU A 126 -31.34 -6.59 9.65
CA GLU A 126 -32.08 -5.48 10.26
C GLU A 126 -33.57 -5.78 10.40
N LYS A 127 -34.15 -6.49 9.41
CA LYS A 127 -35.55 -6.91 9.43
C LYS A 127 -35.80 -8.20 10.22
N ASN A 128 -34.76 -8.82 10.78
CA ASN A 128 -34.82 -10.11 11.46
C ASN A 128 -35.54 -11.20 10.65
N LEU A 129 -35.30 -11.24 9.34
CA LEU A 129 -35.91 -12.26 8.47
C LEU A 129 -35.14 -13.58 8.60
N PRO A 130 -35.83 -14.69 8.94
CA PRO A 130 -35.16 -15.98 9.13
C PRO A 130 -34.64 -16.54 7.80
N LEU A 131 -33.43 -17.10 7.85
CA LEU A 131 -32.79 -17.76 6.72
C LEU A 131 -32.74 -19.26 6.96
N THR A 132 -33.07 -20.04 5.94
CA THR A 132 -32.73 -21.45 5.93
C THR A 132 -31.23 -21.63 5.75
N ARG A 133 -30.70 -22.80 6.13
CA ARG A 133 -29.29 -23.16 5.91
C ARG A 133 -28.85 -22.97 4.45
N LEU A 134 -29.72 -23.32 3.49
CA LEU A 134 -29.38 -23.22 2.08
C LEU A 134 -29.42 -21.78 1.56
N GLU A 135 -30.40 -20.98 2.00
CA GLU A 135 -30.40 -19.54 1.72
C GLU A 135 -29.15 -18.88 2.29
N ALA A 136 -28.83 -19.13 3.57
CA ALA A 136 -27.63 -18.58 4.20
C ALA A 136 -26.34 -19.00 3.46
N THR A 137 -26.29 -20.26 2.99
CA THR A 137 -25.18 -20.76 2.18
C THR A 137 -25.07 -20.02 0.85
N LEU A 138 -26.16 -19.87 0.07
CA LEU A 138 -26.14 -19.16 -1.21
C LEU A 138 -25.70 -17.69 -1.03
N LEU A 139 -26.23 -17.01 0.00
CA LEU A 139 -25.87 -15.62 0.28
C LEU A 139 -24.38 -15.49 0.62
N ALA A 140 -23.85 -16.40 1.44
CA ALA A 140 -22.42 -16.36 1.77
C ALA A 140 -21.59 -16.62 0.51
N LEU A 141 -22.03 -17.56 -0.34
CA LEU A 141 -21.36 -17.96 -1.55
C LEU A 141 -21.23 -16.83 -2.58
N GLY A 142 -22.24 -15.96 -2.71
CA GLY A 142 -22.14 -14.72 -3.48
C GLY A 142 -21.07 -13.76 -2.95
N ILE A 143 -21.06 -13.53 -1.63
CA ILE A 143 -20.03 -12.67 -0.98
C ILE A 143 -18.63 -13.26 -1.17
N TYR A 144 -18.45 -14.57 -1.02
CA TYR A 144 -17.15 -15.21 -1.19
C TYR A 144 -16.65 -15.15 -2.64
N GLU A 145 -17.53 -15.23 -3.64
CA GLU A 145 -17.10 -15.14 -5.04
C GLU A 145 -16.55 -13.75 -5.34
N ASP A 146 -17.31 -12.70 -5.00
CA ASP A 146 -16.99 -11.35 -5.44
C ASP A 146 -15.87 -10.68 -4.61
N THR A 147 -15.70 -11.13 -3.37
CA THR A 147 -14.54 -10.75 -2.53
C THR A 147 -13.28 -11.56 -2.82
N GLY A 148 -13.34 -12.55 -3.73
CA GLY A 148 -12.23 -13.47 -3.97
C GLY A 148 -11.82 -14.23 -2.70
N SER A 149 -12.80 -14.71 -1.94
CA SER A 149 -12.60 -15.25 -0.58
C SER A 149 -11.87 -14.27 0.35
N PHE A 150 -12.28 -13.00 0.31
CA PHE A 150 -11.73 -11.87 1.08
C PHE A 150 -10.27 -11.52 0.77
N THR A 151 -9.75 -11.92 -0.38
CA THR A 151 -8.38 -11.58 -0.80
C THR A 151 -8.30 -10.39 -1.74
N TYR A 152 -9.43 -9.96 -2.31
CA TYR A 152 -9.48 -8.79 -3.17
C TYR A 152 -9.54 -7.50 -2.35
N SER A 153 -8.95 -6.42 -2.87
CA SER A 153 -8.90 -5.10 -2.19
C SER A 153 -10.27 -4.45 -1.98
N GLY A 154 -11.28 -4.87 -2.76
CA GLY A 154 -12.67 -4.41 -2.58
C GLY A 154 -13.39 -5.06 -1.40
N ALA A 155 -12.83 -6.09 -0.77
CA ALA A 155 -13.43 -6.72 0.40
C ALA A 155 -13.34 -5.81 1.62
N THR A 156 -14.45 -5.67 2.34
CA THR A 156 -14.60 -4.76 3.48
C THR A 156 -14.94 -5.51 4.76
N PRO A 157 -14.78 -4.87 5.94
CA PRO A 157 -15.24 -5.43 7.21
C PRO A 157 -16.75 -5.78 7.22
N ARG A 158 -17.56 -5.10 6.40
CA ARG A 158 -19.00 -5.34 6.30
C ARG A 158 -19.29 -6.70 5.65
N ASP A 159 -18.52 -7.09 4.65
CA ASP A 159 -18.65 -8.40 4.01
C ASP A 159 -18.38 -9.54 5.00
N LEU A 160 -17.33 -9.39 5.83
CA LEU A 160 -17.00 -10.34 6.89
C LEU A 160 -18.09 -10.41 7.97
N GLN A 161 -18.68 -9.28 8.35
CA GLN A 161 -19.79 -9.24 9.30
C GLN A 161 -21.06 -9.88 8.75
N ALA A 162 -21.37 -9.66 7.46
CA ALA A 162 -22.48 -10.31 6.79
C ALA A 162 -22.26 -11.83 6.73
N VAL A 163 -21.07 -12.29 6.36
CA VAL A 163 -20.73 -13.72 6.33
C VAL A 163 -20.76 -14.34 7.72
N ALA A 164 -20.26 -13.66 8.75
CA ALA A 164 -20.35 -14.12 10.14
C ALA A 164 -21.82 -14.35 10.55
N TYR A 165 -22.70 -13.39 10.24
CA TYR A 165 -24.14 -13.56 10.47
C TYR A 165 -24.71 -14.75 9.69
N LEU A 166 -24.35 -14.94 8.42
CA LEU A 166 -24.83 -16.06 7.62
C LEU A 166 -24.33 -17.42 8.15
N MET A 167 -23.11 -17.46 8.68
CA MET A 167 -22.59 -18.64 9.37
C MET A 167 -23.35 -18.94 10.66
N GLU A 168 -23.75 -17.91 11.43
CA GLU A 168 -24.66 -18.07 12.57
C GLU A 168 -26.02 -18.65 12.14
N GLN A 169 -26.48 -18.33 10.93
CA GLN A 169 -27.68 -18.94 10.30
C GLN A 169 -27.42 -20.34 9.70
N GLY A 170 -26.21 -20.89 9.86
CA GLY A 170 -25.86 -22.25 9.46
C GLY A 170 -25.29 -22.41 8.05
N ALA A 171 -24.83 -21.33 7.40
CA ALA A 171 -24.18 -21.39 6.09
C ALA A 171 -23.05 -22.44 6.04
N SER A 172 -22.98 -23.22 4.96
CA SER A 172 -22.08 -24.37 4.84
C SER A 172 -20.81 -24.03 4.06
N LEU A 173 -19.69 -23.88 4.77
CA LEU A 173 -18.37 -23.62 4.15
C LEU A 173 -17.96 -24.71 3.14
N ASP A 174 -18.30 -25.98 3.40
CA ASP A 174 -18.00 -27.08 2.48
C ASP A 174 -18.68 -26.91 1.11
N LEU A 175 -19.93 -26.43 1.10
CA LEU A 175 -20.65 -26.17 -0.16
C LEU A 175 -20.07 -24.93 -0.85
N ILE A 176 -19.72 -23.90 -0.10
CA ILE A 176 -19.05 -22.70 -0.62
C ILE A 176 -17.77 -23.11 -1.36
N GLY A 177 -16.86 -23.84 -0.70
CA GLY A 177 -15.62 -24.32 -1.32
C GLY A 177 -15.86 -25.18 -2.57
N LYS A 178 -16.90 -26.04 -2.57
CA LYS A 178 -17.25 -26.90 -3.70
C LYS A 178 -17.65 -26.13 -4.97
N PHE A 179 -18.35 -25.00 -4.84
CA PHE A 179 -18.86 -24.26 -6.00
C PHE A 179 -17.95 -23.10 -6.44
N LEU A 180 -17.12 -22.57 -5.54
CA LEU A 180 -16.09 -21.60 -5.91
C LEU A 180 -14.96 -22.25 -6.72
N HIS A 181 -14.63 -23.51 -6.45
CA HIS A 181 -13.57 -24.23 -7.16
C HIS A 181 -14.15 -25.16 -8.23
N GLN A 182 -14.31 -24.63 -9.45
CA GLN A 182 -14.67 -25.43 -10.62
C GLN A 182 -13.40 -26.02 -11.28
N PRO A 183 -13.34 -27.33 -11.54
CA PRO A 183 -12.30 -27.88 -12.38
C PRO A 183 -12.44 -27.35 -13.81
N LEU A 184 -11.31 -26.96 -14.40
CA LEU A 184 -11.24 -26.48 -15.78
C LEU A 184 -11.85 -27.52 -16.73
N ALA A 185 -12.72 -27.06 -17.64
CA ALA A 185 -13.27 -27.88 -18.72
C ALA A 185 -12.16 -28.40 -19.66
N ALA A 186 -12.46 -29.39 -20.51
CA ALA A 186 -11.44 -29.98 -21.39
C ALA A 186 -10.81 -28.94 -22.33
N GLU A 187 -11.64 -28.06 -22.86
CA GLU A 187 -11.31 -26.96 -23.75
C GLU A 187 -10.47 -25.89 -23.03
N GLN A 188 -10.86 -25.54 -21.79
CA GLN A 188 -10.11 -24.63 -20.93
C GLN A 188 -8.74 -25.19 -20.55
N ARG A 189 -8.63 -26.49 -20.23
CA ARG A 189 -7.34 -27.15 -19.98
C ARG A 189 -6.45 -27.13 -21.21
N ALA A 190 -7.02 -27.40 -22.39
CA ALA A 190 -6.28 -27.35 -23.65
C ALA A 190 -5.77 -25.94 -23.95
N LEU A 191 -6.61 -24.90 -23.76
CA LEU A 191 -6.22 -23.51 -23.88
C LEU A 191 -5.14 -23.12 -22.86
N TYR A 192 -5.28 -23.54 -21.60
CA TYR A 192 -4.31 -23.30 -20.55
C TYR A 192 -2.92 -23.82 -20.92
N TYR A 193 -2.81 -25.05 -21.42
CA TYR A 193 -1.54 -25.60 -21.90
C TYR A 193 -0.96 -24.83 -23.09
N GLN A 194 -1.80 -24.29 -23.98
CA GLN A 194 -1.33 -23.45 -25.08
C GLN A 194 -0.81 -22.10 -24.59
N LEU A 195 -1.52 -21.47 -23.64
CA LEU A 195 -1.10 -20.22 -23.01
C LEU A 195 0.25 -20.39 -22.31
N LEU A 196 0.43 -21.43 -21.50
CA LEU A 196 1.70 -21.73 -20.83
C LEU A 196 2.90 -21.83 -21.79
N LYS A 197 2.69 -22.36 -23.00
CA LYS A 197 3.73 -22.48 -24.03
C LYS A 197 4.06 -21.16 -24.74
N ARG A 198 3.21 -20.13 -24.58
CA ARG A 198 3.28 -18.85 -25.29
C ARG A 198 3.39 -17.65 -24.34
N VAL A 199 3.75 -17.91 -23.09
CA VAL A 199 4.02 -16.87 -22.10
C VAL A 199 5.29 -16.11 -22.49
N GLU A 200 5.17 -14.79 -22.50
CA GLU A 200 6.26 -13.83 -22.61
C GLU A 200 6.31 -13.01 -21.31
N THR A 201 7.51 -12.76 -20.79
CA THR A 201 7.72 -11.94 -19.60
C THR A 201 8.45 -10.66 -19.99
N HIS A 202 7.90 -9.53 -19.56
CA HIS A 202 8.40 -8.19 -19.86
C HIS A 202 8.63 -7.44 -18.55
N GLU A 203 9.74 -6.71 -18.45
CA GLU A 203 10.01 -5.83 -17.32
C GLU A 203 9.84 -4.38 -17.79
N ILE A 204 8.82 -3.70 -17.27
CA ILE A 204 8.45 -2.33 -17.68
C ILE A 204 8.28 -1.50 -16.41
N GLY A 205 9.03 -0.40 -16.29
CA GLY A 205 8.98 0.46 -15.10
C GLY A 205 9.30 -0.30 -13.80
N GLY A 206 10.16 -1.32 -13.84
CA GLY A 206 10.48 -2.18 -12.69
C GLY A 206 9.40 -3.20 -12.30
N GLN A 207 8.30 -3.27 -13.04
CA GLN A 207 7.19 -4.21 -12.84
C GLN A 207 7.35 -5.41 -13.79
N ILE A 208 7.16 -6.62 -13.27
CA ILE A 208 7.16 -7.86 -14.06
C ILE A 208 5.76 -8.07 -14.64
N ILE A 209 5.64 -8.06 -15.96
CA ILE A 209 4.38 -8.20 -16.69
C ILE A 209 4.43 -9.45 -17.54
N VAL A 210 3.42 -10.30 -17.43
CA VAL A 210 3.28 -11.51 -18.24
C VAL A 210 2.24 -11.29 -19.32
N ILE A 211 2.57 -11.67 -20.54
CA ILE A 211 1.67 -11.60 -21.69
C ILE A 211 1.62 -12.98 -22.35
N ALA A 212 0.43 -13.47 -22.69
CA ALA A 212 0.28 -14.67 -23.50
C ALA A 212 -0.74 -14.44 -24.61
N ALA A 213 -0.34 -14.73 -25.85
CA ALA A 213 -1.17 -14.56 -27.03
C ALA A 213 -1.30 -15.86 -27.81
N VAL A 214 -2.53 -16.36 -27.98
CA VAL A 214 -2.83 -17.63 -28.63
C VAL A 214 -4.01 -17.52 -29.59
N ARG A 215 -4.05 -18.40 -30.58
CA ARG A 215 -5.18 -18.56 -31.49
C ARG A 215 -5.76 -19.96 -31.31
N VAL A 216 -7.07 -20.04 -31.13
CA VAL A 216 -7.81 -21.29 -31.00
C VAL A 216 -8.92 -21.38 -32.05
N GLU A 217 -9.29 -22.62 -32.38
CA GLU A 217 -10.33 -22.92 -33.38
C GLU A 217 -11.71 -23.03 -32.73
N THR A 218 -11.78 -23.49 -31.49
CA THR A 218 -13.00 -23.66 -30.72
C THR A 218 -13.25 -22.45 -29.81
N TYR A 219 -14.53 -22.12 -29.61
CA TYR A 219 -14.93 -21.16 -28.61
C TYR A 219 -14.63 -21.72 -27.20
N VAL A 220 -14.06 -20.89 -26.34
CA VAL A 220 -13.73 -21.25 -24.95
C VAL A 220 -14.31 -20.18 -24.04
N GLU A 221 -15.17 -20.60 -23.12
CA GLU A 221 -15.79 -19.71 -22.13
C GLU A 221 -14.87 -19.46 -20.92
N GLU A 222 -15.12 -18.35 -20.23
CA GLU A 222 -14.49 -17.99 -18.94
C GLU A 222 -12.94 -17.95 -18.97
N ILE A 223 -12.36 -17.23 -19.94
CA ILE A 223 -10.90 -17.05 -20.04
C ILE A 223 -10.33 -16.35 -18.79
N SER A 224 -11.15 -15.57 -18.07
CA SER A 224 -10.85 -15.00 -16.75
C SER A 224 -10.37 -16.03 -15.72
N THR A 225 -10.95 -17.24 -15.73
CA THR A 225 -10.54 -18.33 -14.83
C THR A 225 -9.11 -18.78 -15.13
N LEU A 226 -8.73 -18.83 -16.42
CA LEU A 226 -7.37 -19.15 -16.82
C LEU A 226 -6.38 -18.05 -16.46
N ALA A 227 -6.79 -16.78 -16.57
CA ALA A 227 -5.98 -15.65 -16.12
C ALA A 227 -5.68 -15.74 -14.62
N HIS A 228 -6.68 -16.07 -13.80
CA HIS A 228 -6.48 -16.26 -12.36
C HIS A 228 -5.47 -17.39 -12.06
N GLN A 229 -5.58 -18.54 -12.73
CA GLN A 229 -4.63 -19.65 -12.57
C GLN A 229 -3.20 -19.25 -12.98
N LEU A 230 -3.04 -18.54 -14.09
CA LEU A 230 -1.73 -18.06 -14.54
C LEU A 230 -1.13 -17.00 -13.62
N MET A 231 -1.96 -16.13 -13.02
CA MET A 231 -1.53 -15.19 -11.98
C MET A 231 -0.95 -15.90 -10.76
N GLN A 232 -1.47 -17.08 -10.38
CA GLN A 232 -0.92 -17.87 -9.27
C GLN A 232 0.39 -18.59 -9.65
N VAL A 233 0.49 -19.06 -10.89
CA VAL A 233 1.67 -19.81 -11.35
C VAL A 233 2.89 -18.92 -11.57
N TYR A 234 2.72 -17.74 -12.18
CA TYR A 234 3.83 -16.86 -12.52
C TYR A 234 4.04 -15.73 -11.51
N ASP A 235 3.05 -15.42 -10.69
CA ASP A 235 3.03 -14.32 -9.73
C ASP A 235 3.54 -12.96 -10.28
N PRO A 236 3.05 -12.50 -11.46
CA PRO A 236 3.48 -11.23 -12.02
C PRO A 236 2.76 -10.05 -11.35
N ALA A 237 3.29 -8.84 -11.54
CA ALA A 237 2.60 -7.61 -11.17
C ALA A 237 1.30 -7.45 -11.98
N ALA A 238 1.34 -7.79 -13.28
CA ALA A 238 0.16 -7.85 -14.13
C ALA A 238 0.26 -8.98 -15.18
N LEU A 239 -0.90 -9.48 -15.61
CA LEU A 239 -1.06 -10.50 -16.63
C LEU A 239 -2.04 -10.02 -17.71
N PHE A 240 -1.68 -10.23 -18.97
CA PHE A 240 -2.55 -9.98 -20.13
C PHE A 240 -2.64 -11.23 -21.01
N LEU A 241 -3.86 -11.68 -21.26
CA LEU A 241 -4.15 -12.78 -22.18
C LEU A 241 -4.84 -12.23 -23.42
N LEU A 242 -4.34 -12.59 -24.61
CA LEU A 242 -4.97 -12.31 -25.89
C LEU A 242 -5.33 -13.63 -26.56
N VAL A 243 -6.62 -13.98 -26.57
CA VAL A 243 -7.10 -15.24 -27.13
C VAL A 243 -7.93 -14.96 -28.38
N GLN A 244 -7.40 -15.35 -29.54
CA GLN A 244 -8.12 -15.21 -30.81
C GLN A 244 -9.04 -16.41 -31.06
N MET A 245 -10.34 -16.13 -31.19
CA MET A 245 -11.40 -17.06 -31.54
C MET A 245 -12.10 -16.58 -32.83
N GLY A 246 -11.83 -17.24 -33.95
CA GLY A 246 -12.35 -16.81 -35.26
C GLY A 246 -11.88 -15.40 -35.66
N SER A 247 -12.83 -14.47 -35.79
CA SER A 247 -12.59 -13.05 -36.12
C SER A 247 -12.57 -12.11 -34.92
N GLN A 248 -12.65 -12.64 -33.70
CA GLN A 248 -12.61 -11.89 -32.46
C GLN A 248 -11.38 -12.26 -31.65
N ILE A 249 -10.84 -11.28 -30.92
CA ILE A 249 -9.78 -11.49 -29.94
C ILE A 249 -10.33 -11.03 -28.60
N GLU A 250 -10.34 -11.94 -27.64
CA GLU A 250 -10.68 -11.60 -26.26
C GLU A 250 -9.40 -11.23 -25.51
N LEU A 251 -9.40 -10.03 -24.94
CA LEU A 251 -8.37 -9.54 -24.03
C LEU A 251 -8.87 -9.75 -22.61
N VAL A 252 -8.11 -10.46 -21.78
CA VAL A 252 -8.35 -10.57 -20.34
C VAL A 252 -7.11 -10.07 -19.61
N ALA A 253 -7.31 -9.17 -18.65
CA ALA A 253 -6.23 -8.56 -17.89
C ALA A 253 -6.47 -8.67 -16.38
N ARG A 254 -5.37 -8.86 -15.63
CA ARG A 254 -5.34 -8.88 -14.16
C ARG A 254 -4.10 -8.14 -13.67
N SER A 255 -4.22 -7.42 -12.56
CA SER A 255 -3.11 -6.73 -11.90
C SER A 255 -3.20 -6.88 -10.38
N LYS A 256 -2.05 -7.05 -9.74
CA LYS A 256 -1.83 -6.95 -8.29
C LYS A 256 -1.14 -5.64 -7.90
N SER A 257 -0.74 -4.84 -8.89
CA SER A 257 0.08 -3.64 -8.72
C SER A 257 -0.74 -2.39 -8.98
N GLU A 258 -0.70 -1.44 -8.05
CA GLU A 258 -1.32 -0.12 -8.21
C GLU A 258 -0.65 0.74 -9.28
N ASN A 259 0.57 0.36 -9.70
CA ASN A 259 1.30 1.01 -10.78
C ASN A 259 0.77 0.63 -12.17
N ILE A 260 -0.18 -0.32 -12.25
CA ILE A 260 -0.75 -0.84 -13.49
C ILE A 260 -2.28 -0.90 -13.40
N ASP A 261 -2.97 0.11 -13.93
CA ASP A 261 -4.42 0.10 -14.11
C ASP A 261 -4.79 -0.68 -15.38
N VAL A 262 -5.28 -1.91 -15.21
CA VAL A 262 -5.65 -2.75 -16.36
C VAL A 262 -6.96 -2.32 -17.03
N ALA A 263 -7.83 -1.58 -16.35
CA ALA A 263 -9.04 -1.05 -16.95
C ALA A 263 -8.72 0.07 -17.93
N GLU A 264 -7.77 0.94 -17.64
CA GLU A 264 -7.30 1.96 -18.59
C GLU A 264 -6.79 1.31 -19.89
N ILE A 265 -6.00 0.25 -19.76
CA ILE A 265 -5.46 -0.50 -20.90
C ILE A 265 -6.59 -1.17 -21.69
N ALA A 266 -7.54 -1.83 -21.01
CA ALA A 266 -8.67 -2.48 -21.66
C ALA A 266 -9.58 -1.49 -22.43
N ARG A 267 -9.79 -0.27 -21.91
CA ARG A 267 -10.55 0.79 -22.60
C ARG A 267 -9.93 1.16 -23.95
N ALA A 268 -8.60 1.15 -24.08
CA ALA A 268 -7.92 1.39 -25.36
C ALA A 268 -8.19 0.31 -26.43
N PHE A 269 -8.76 -0.83 -26.01
CA PHE A 269 -9.25 -1.92 -26.87
C PHE A 269 -10.77 -1.97 -27.00
N GLY A 270 -11.50 -0.99 -26.47
CA GLY A 270 -12.97 -0.94 -26.48
C GLY A 270 -13.62 -1.78 -25.38
N GLY A 271 -12.87 -2.17 -24.35
CA GLY A 271 -13.36 -2.89 -23.18
C GLY A 271 -13.51 -2.02 -21.93
N GLY A 272 -13.47 -2.65 -20.77
CA GLY A 272 -13.62 -2.01 -19.47
C GLY A 272 -13.39 -2.97 -18.30
N GLY A 273 -13.63 -2.50 -17.08
CA GLY A 273 -13.45 -3.24 -15.84
C GLY A 273 -12.89 -2.36 -14.72
N HIS A 274 -12.22 -3.00 -13.76
CA HIS A 274 -11.55 -2.38 -12.62
C HIS A 274 -10.04 -2.29 -12.81
N ALA A 275 -9.38 -1.46 -12.01
CA ALA A 275 -7.92 -1.27 -12.05
C ALA A 275 -7.14 -2.59 -11.86
N THR A 276 -7.72 -3.58 -11.17
CA THR A 276 -7.13 -4.90 -10.91
C THR A 276 -7.61 -6.01 -11.87
N ALA A 277 -8.73 -5.81 -12.56
CA ALA A 277 -9.35 -6.83 -13.40
C ALA A 277 -10.18 -6.20 -14.52
N ALA A 278 -9.83 -6.48 -15.78
CA ALA A 278 -10.52 -5.91 -16.93
C ALA A 278 -10.58 -6.88 -18.11
N ALA A 279 -11.48 -6.62 -19.05
CA ALA A 279 -11.62 -7.41 -20.28
C ALA A 279 -12.04 -6.53 -21.47
N ALA A 280 -11.73 -6.98 -22.69
CA ALA A 280 -12.15 -6.34 -23.93
C ALA A 280 -12.40 -7.36 -25.05
N LEU A 281 -13.41 -7.11 -25.88
CA LEU A 281 -13.68 -7.91 -27.08
C LEU A 281 -13.28 -7.14 -28.34
N ILE A 282 -12.18 -7.54 -28.96
CA ILE A 282 -11.58 -6.86 -30.11
C ILE A 282 -12.04 -7.53 -31.40
N HIS A 283 -12.72 -6.77 -32.26
CA HIS A 283 -13.15 -7.24 -33.58
C HIS A 283 -11.99 -7.13 -34.58
N SER A 284 -11.06 -8.09 -34.56
CA SER A 284 -9.88 -8.12 -35.44
C SER A 284 -9.36 -9.53 -35.65
N ARG A 285 -8.76 -9.79 -36.82
CA ARG A 285 -7.99 -11.01 -37.09
C ARG A 285 -6.49 -10.86 -36.80
N GLY A 286 -6.03 -9.68 -36.44
CA GLY A 286 -4.61 -9.33 -36.31
C GLY A 286 -4.04 -9.51 -34.91
N LEU A 287 -3.97 -10.74 -34.38
CA LEU A 287 -3.44 -11.00 -33.02
C LEU A 287 -2.06 -10.40 -32.78
N LYS A 288 -1.13 -10.53 -33.74
CA LYS A 288 0.20 -9.92 -33.66
C LYS A 288 0.15 -8.39 -33.60
N THR A 289 -0.80 -7.77 -34.30
CA THR A 289 -0.98 -6.31 -34.30
C THR A 289 -1.51 -5.84 -32.95
N GLN A 290 -2.50 -6.56 -32.39
CA GLN A 290 -3.03 -6.23 -31.06
C GLN A 290 -1.99 -6.46 -29.96
N HIS A 291 -1.19 -7.52 -30.07
CA HIS A 291 -0.06 -7.76 -29.16
C HIS A 291 0.96 -6.60 -29.17
N LYS A 292 1.35 -6.11 -30.35
CA LYS A 292 2.25 -4.94 -30.46
C LYS A 292 1.62 -3.67 -29.88
N LYS A 293 0.33 -3.44 -30.14
CA LYS A 293 -0.41 -2.31 -29.57
C LYS A 293 -0.45 -2.38 -28.03
N LEU A 294 -0.66 -3.57 -27.47
CA LEU A 294 -0.64 -3.79 -26.02
C LEU A 294 0.73 -3.44 -25.43
N LEU A 295 1.82 -3.93 -26.03
CA LEU A 295 3.18 -3.59 -25.57
C LEU A 295 3.45 -2.08 -25.58
N ALA A 296 3.04 -1.38 -26.64
CA ALA A 296 3.20 0.07 -26.72
C ALA A 296 2.40 0.82 -25.64
N LEU A 297 1.17 0.35 -25.35
CA LEU A 297 0.36 0.93 -24.26
C LEU A 297 0.98 0.67 -22.89
N LEU A 298 1.54 -0.52 -22.65
CA LEU A 298 2.21 -0.83 -21.39
C LEU A 298 3.43 0.07 -21.16
N GLN A 299 4.21 0.34 -22.20
CA GLN A 299 5.35 1.26 -22.10
C GLN A 299 4.94 2.70 -21.75
N ASP A 300 3.75 3.13 -22.16
CA ASP A 300 3.22 4.48 -21.89
C ASP A 300 2.51 4.59 -20.53
N LYS A 301 1.78 3.55 -20.13
CA LYS A 301 0.81 3.60 -19.01
C LYS A 301 1.31 3.01 -17.70
N VAL A 302 2.33 2.16 -17.73
CA VAL A 302 2.90 1.58 -16.51
C VAL A 302 3.69 2.66 -15.77
N ARG A 303 3.27 2.95 -14.54
CA ARG A 303 4.00 3.88 -13.67
C ARG A 303 5.31 3.22 -13.23
N SER A 304 6.38 4.00 -13.15
CA SER A 304 7.66 3.51 -12.65
C SER A 304 7.51 3.12 -11.18
N ALA A 305 7.95 1.90 -10.85
CA ALA A 305 8.08 1.47 -9.47
C ALA A 305 8.98 2.44 -8.72
N ARG A 306 8.72 2.61 -7.41
CA ARG A 306 9.69 3.27 -6.54
C ARG A 306 11.02 2.52 -6.61
N THR A 307 12.09 3.27 -6.65
CA THR A 307 13.46 2.79 -6.76
C THR A 307 14.10 2.63 -5.39
N VAL A 308 15.21 1.90 -5.33
CA VAL A 308 16.06 1.81 -4.14
C VAL A 308 16.57 3.19 -3.73
N GLN A 309 16.91 4.06 -4.68
CA GLN A 309 17.36 5.42 -4.42
C GLN A 309 16.37 6.24 -3.61
N ASP A 310 15.07 6.01 -3.81
CA ASP A 310 14.00 6.75 -3.13
C ASP A 310 13.91 6.44 -1.62
N ILE A 311 14.43 5.29 -1.19
CA ILE A 311 14.31 4.81 0.20
C ILE A 311 15.64 4.57 0.90
N MET A 312 16.76 4.55 0.16
CA MET A 312 18.05 4.23 0.76
C MET A 312 18.55 5.34 1.69
N SER A 313 19.32 4.92 2.70
CA SER A 313 20.07 5.83 3.56
C SER A 313 21.51 5.98 3.07
N TYR A 314 22.00 7.21 3.06
CA TYR A 314 23.39 7.56 2.74
C TYR A 314 24.27 7.50 4.00
N GLY A 315 25.59 7.53 3.82
CA GLY A 315 26.53 7.54 4.96
C GLY A 315 26.68 6.19 5.66
N VAL A 316 26.88 5.13 4.89
CA VAL A 316 26.91 3.75 5.39
C VAL A 316 28.17 3.48 6.21
N HIS A 317 27.99 3.02 7.45
CA HIS A 317 29.08 2.48 8.25
C HIS A 317 29.52 1.13 7.67
N VAL A 318 30.80 1.02 7.33
CA VAL A 318 31.41 -0.17 6.73
C VAL A 318 32.48 -0.75 7.64
N LEU A 319 32.58 -2.08 7.70
CA LEU A 319 33.62 -2.77 8.45
C LEU A 319 34.75 -3.23 7.54
N ALA A 320 35.97 -3.21 8.07
CA ALA A 320 37.13 -3.76 7.39
C ALA A 320 37.16 -5.30 7.55
N PRO A 321 37.56 -6.06 6.51
CA PRO A 321 37.57 -7.53 6.55
C PRO A 321 38.53 -8.12 7.60
N ASP A 322 39.58 -7.39 7.96
CA ASP A 322 40.60 -7.75 8.95
C ASP A 322 40.24 -7.38 10.39
N LEU A 323 39.14 -6.63 10.59
CA LEU A 323 38.64 -6.28 11.92
C LEU A 323 38.28 -7.55 12.71
N SER A 324 38.56 -7.59 14.01
CA SER A 324 38.15 -8.73 14.84
C SER A 324 36.65 -8.75 15.11
N ILE A 325 36.08 -9.95 15.36
CA ILE A 325 34.68 -10.10 15.77
C ILE A 325 34.37 -9.32 17.06
N ALA A 326 35.31 -9.24 18.01
CA ALA A 326 35.15 -8.46 19.23
C ALA A 326 34.87 -6.98 18.94
N GLN A 327 35.70 -6.38 18.07
CA GLN A 327 35.56 -4.99 17.64
C GLN A 327 34.29 -4.78 16.80
N ALA A 328 33.97 -5.72 15.90
CA ALA A 328 32.73 -5.67 15.14
C ALA A 328 31.48 -5.68 16.06
N ALA A 329 31.50 -6.48 17.13
CA ALA A 329 30.42 -6.53 18.11
C ALA A 329 30.28 -5.23 18.92
N GLU A 330 31.40 -4.58 19.23
CA GLU A 330 31.42 -3.28 19.90
C GLU A 330 30.84 -2.18 19.00
N LEU A 331 31.27 -2.13 17.73
CA LEU A 331 30.72 -1.21 16.74
C LEU A 331 29.23 -1.45 16.48
N ALA A 332 28.80 -2.73 16.40
CA ALA A 332 27.40 -3.10 16.29
C ALA A 332 26.56 -2.57 17.46
N ARG A 333 27.09 -2.65 18.69
CA ARG A 333 26.42 -2.06 19.88
C ARG A 333 26.44 -0.53 19.85
N ARG A 334 27.59 0.08 19.53
CA ARG A 334 27.77 1.53 19.50
C ARG A 334 26.84 2.21 18.51
N TRP A 335 26.70 1.64 17.32
CA TRP A 335 25.89 2.22 16.26
C TRP A 335 24.46 1.68 16.18
N GLY A 336 24.14 0.63 16.94
CA GLY A 336 22.81 0.03 16.98
C GLY A 336 22.40 -0.67 15.67
N HIS A 337 23.35 -1.08 14.84
CA HIS A 337 23.06 -1.72 13.54
C HIS A 337 23.00 -3.24 13.66
N GLU A 338 22.04 -3.86 12.94
CA GLU A 338 21.88 -5.32 12.88
C GLU A 338 22.77 -5.98 11.83
N GLY A 339 23.53 -5.21 11.06
CA GLY A 339 24.51 -5.72 10.13
C GLY A 339 25.37 -4.62 9.55
N PHE A 340 26.34 -5.02 8.74
CA PHE A 340 27.32 -4.15 8.13
C PHE A 340 27.73 -4.66 6.75
N PRO A 341 27.84 -3.78 5.75
CA PRO A 341 28.65 -4.08 4.60
C PRO A 341 30.12 -4.18 5.04
N VAL A 342 30.81 -5.21 4.55
CA VAL A 342 32.25 -5.38 4.72
C VAL A 342 32.93 -4.91 3.44
N ALA A 343 33.86 -3.96 3.56
CA ALA A 343 34.46 -3.30 2.41
C ALA A 343 35.97 -3.25 2.48
N LYS A 344 36.63 -3.41 1.33
CA LYS A 344 38.06 -3.18 1.15
C LYS A 344 38.27 -2.07 0.12
N LYS A 345 38.90 -0.96 0.52
CA LYS A 345 39.06 0.24 -0.33
C LYS A 345 37.73 0.71 -0.96
N LYS A 346 36.65 0.80 -0.15
CA LYS A 346 35.28 1.14 -0.55
C LYS A 346 34.55 0.16 -1.49
N LYS A 347 35.20 -0.92 -1.93
CA LYS A 347 34.54 -2.01 -2.67
C LYS A 347 33.93 -3.01 -1.71
N LEU A 348 32.68 -3.40 -1.97
CA LEU A 348 31.98 -4.42 -1.20
C LEU A 348 32.68 -5.77 -1.39
N VAL A 349 33.04 -6.42 -0.28
CA VAL A 349 33.66 -7.76 -0.28
C VAL A 349 32.85 -8.78 0.50
N GLY A 350 31.84 -8.35 1.27
CA GLY A 350 30.93 -9.24 1.97
C GLY A 350 29.91 -8.46 2.80
N VAL A 351 29.02 -9.19 3.47
CA VAL A 351 28.04 -8.62 4.42
C VAL A 351 28.14 -9.38 5.73
N LEU A 352 28.21 -8.68 6.85
CA LEU A 352 28.24 -9.28 8.19
C LEU A 352 26.96 -8.91 8.92
N THR A 353 26.18 -9.88 9.36
CA THR A 353 24.99 -9.62 10.19
C THR A 353 25.28 -9.84 11.67
N ARG A 354 24.41 -9.30 12.52
CA ARG A 354 24.43 -9.49 13.96
C ARG A 354 24.41 -10.97 14.35
N ARG A 355 23.70 -11.80 13.58
CA ARG A 355 23.63 -13.24 13.79
C ARG A 355 25.00 -13.90 13.65
N GLU A 356 25.80 -13.53 12.66
CA GLU A 356 27.15 -14.10 12.51
C GLU A 356 28.08 -13.64 13.62
N ILE A 357 27.97 -12.37 14.04
CA ILE A 357 28.74 -11.83 15.18
C ILE A 357 28.40 -12.61 16.46
N ASP A 358 27.13 -12.71 16.83
CA ASP A 358 26.71 -13.36 18.07
C ASP A 358 27.04 -14.86 18.06
N ARG A 359 26.92 -15.53 16.90
CA ARG A 359 27.35 -16.93 16.74
C ARG A 359 28.86 -17.08 16.95
N ALA A 360 29.67 -16.20 16.37
CA ALA A 360 31.13 -16.22 16.54
C ALA A 360 31.55 -15.95 17.99
N LEU A 361 30.88 -15.01 18.68
CA LEU A 361 31.09 -14.74 20.10
C LEU A 361 30.73 -15.95 20.97
N HIS A 362 29.59 -16.60 20.71
CA HIS A 362 29.15 -17.80 21.43
C HIS A 362 30.18 -18.94 21.36
N HIS A 363 30.80 -19.13 20.19
CA HIS A 363 31.86 -20.11 20.00
C HIS A 363 33.26 -19.64 20.43
N LYS A 364 33.38 -18.51 21.13
CA LYS A 364 34.64 -17.94 21.63
C LYS A 364 35.65 -17.60 20.52
N LEU A 365 35.15 -17.22 19.34
CA LEU A 365 35.96 -16.89 18.16
C LEU A 365 36.20 -15.37 18.04
N GLN A 366 36.08 -14.61 19.13
CA GLN A 366 36.07 -13.15 19.11
C GLN A 366 37.35 -12.48 18.55
N LYS A 367 38.48 -13.20 18.55
CA LYS A 367 39.77 -12.71 18.03
C LYS A 367 39.94 -12.91 16.53
N LEU A 368 39.09 -13.72 15.90
CA LEU A 368 39.20 -14.02 14.47
C LEU A 368 38.64 -12.85 13.63
N PRO A 369 39.13 -12.69 12.38
CA PRO A 369 38.73 -11.58 11.52
C PRO A 369 37.32 -11.77 10.95
N VAL A 370 36.63 -10.64 10.73
CA VAL A 370 35.29 -10.56 10.12
C VAL A 370 35.22 -11.32 8.79
N ALA A 371 36.27 -11.28 7.97
CA ALA A 371 36.32 -11.96 6.67
C ALA A 371 36.03 -13.46 6.71
N ARG A 372 36.19 -14.12 7.87
CA ARG A 372 35.88 -15.56 8.04
C ARG A 372 34.41 -15.85 8.31
N PHE A 373 33.65 -14.84 8.70
CA PHE A 373 32.25 -14.98 9.11
C PHE A 373 31.28 -14.19 8.24
N MET A 374 31.78 -13.24 7.45
CA MET A 374 30.95 -12.51 6.49
C MET A 374 30.34 -13.46 5.46
N LEU A 375 29.14 -13.11 5.02
CA LEU A 375 28.49 -13.69 3.86
C LEU A 375 29.08 -13.12 2.57
N ASP A 376 28.89 -13.83 1.46
CA ASP A 376 29.26 -13.36 0.13
C ASP A 376 28.68 -11.98 -0.17
N PRO A 377 29.37 -11.14 -0.98
CA PRO A 377 28.92 -9.80 -1.27
C PRO A 377 27.56 -9.85 -2.00
N LEU A 378 26.57 -9.20 -1.39
CA LEU A 378 25.24 -9.02 -1.95
C LEU A 378 24.89 -7.53 -1.92
N SER A 379 24.36 -7.01 -3.00
CA SER A 379 23.96 -5.61 -3.13
C SER A 379 22.85 -5.42 -4.15
N VAL A 380 22.22 -4.25 -4.10
CA VAL A 380 21.32 -3.71 -5.14
C VAL A 380 21.93 -2.45 -5.75
N THR A 381 21.40 -1.98 -6.87
CA THR A 381 21.74 -0.69 -7.48
C THR A 381 20.71 0.38 -7.10
N PRO A 382 21.03 1.69 -7.21
CA PRO A 382 20.07 2.76 -6.92
C PRO A 382 18.81 2.69 -7.79
N ASP A 383 18.94 2.24 -9.03
CA ASP A 383 17.87 2.16 -10.02
C ASP A 383 16.99 0.90 -9.87
N ASP A 384 17.41 -0.08 -9.06
CA ASP A 384 16.63 -1.29 -8.83
C ASP A 384 15.27 -0.94 -8.19
N SER A 385 14.22 -1.68 -8.54
CA SER A 385 12.91 -1.48 -7.91
C SER A 385 12.90 -1.93 -6.45
N VAL A 386 12.05 -1.31 -5.64
CA VAL A 386 11.80 -1.74 -4.26
C VAL A 386 11.37 -3.22 -4.19
N GLU A 387 10.58 -3.68 -5.16
CA GLU A 387 10.14 -5.08 -5.25
C GLU A 387 11.33 -6.02 -5.49
N HIS A 388 12.29 -5.63 -6.34
CA HIS A 388 13.54 -6.37 -6.51
C HIS A 388 14.31 -6.45 -5.19
N LEU A 389 14.46 -5.31 -4.48
CA LEU A 389 15.09 -5.27 -3.16
C LEU A 389 14.39 -6.21 -2.17
N GLN A 390 13.05 -6.21 -2.10
CA GLN A 390 12.28 -7.10 -1.21
C GLN A 390 12.55 -8.59 -1.52
N ARG A 391 12.64 -8.96 -2.80
CA ARG A 391 13.01 -10.32 -3.23
C ARG A 391 14.43 -10.68 -2.79
N VAL A 392 15.40 -9.78 -2.97
CA VAL A 392 16.78 -9.97 -2.54
C VAL A 392 16.86 -10.16 -1.02
N MET A 393 16.19 -9.31 -0.25
CA MET A 393 16.12 -9.39 1.21
C MET A 393 15.51 -10.71 1.69
N THR A 394 14.39 -11.13 1.09
CA THR A 394 13.67 -12.35 1.47
C THR A 394 14.46 -13.60 1.13
N ARG A 395 14.96 -13.71 -0.11
CA ARG A 395 15.70 -14.87 -0.60
C ARG A 395 16.97 -15.14 0.20
N HIS A 396 17.66 -14.08 0.61
CA HIS A 396 18.90 -14.17 1.38
C HIS A 396 18.69 -13.99 2.89
N SER A 397 17.45 -13.83 3.34
CA SER A 397 17.08 -13.60 4.75
C SER A 397 17.84 -12.43 5.40
N LEU A 398 18.12 -11.37 4.63
CA LEU A 398 18.86 -10.20 5.08
C LEU A 398 17.91 -9.11 5.58
N GLY A 399 18.24 -8.53 6.75
CA GLY A 399 17.53 -7.38 7.29
C GLY A 399 17.93 -6.04 6.67
N GLN A 400 19.01 -6.03 5.89
CA GLN A 400 19.58 -4.85 5.26
C GLN A 400 20.44 -5.23 4.07
N VAL A 401 20.44 -4.39 3.03
CA VAL A 401 21.16 -4.65 1.78
C VAL A 401 21.96 -3.40 1.39
N PRO A 402 23.27 -3.52 1.16
CA PRO A 402 24.09 -2.44 0.61
C PRO A 402 23.63 -2.04 -0.80
N VAL A 403 23.67 -0.75 -1.08
CA VAL A 403 23.46 -0.19 -2.42
C VAL A 403 24.81 0.15 -3.02
N VAL A 404 25.10 -0.39 -4.20
CA VAL A 404 26.38 -0.27 -4.89
C VAL A 404 26.16 0.36 -6.26
N GLN A 405 26.97 1.39 -6.56
CA GLN A 405 27.04 2.02 -7.88
C GLN A 405 28.51 2.08 -8.31
N ASP A 406 28.79 1.66 -9.55
CA ASP A 406 30.15 1.59 -10.12
C ASP A 406 31.16 0.83 -9.24
N GLY A 407 30.68 -0.21 -8.53
CA GLY A 407 31.50 -1.03 -7.63
C GLY A 407 31.84 -0.37 -6.29
N THR A 408 31.25 0.79 -5.98
CA THR A 408 31.39 1.49 -4.70
C THR A 408 30.08 1.50 -3.92
N ILE A 409 30.16 1.39 -2.60
CA ILE A 409 28.97 1.46 -1.73
C ILE A 409 28.52 2.92 -1.65
N VAL A 410 27.29 3.18 -2.11
CA VAL A 410 26.68 4.52 -2.12
C VAL A 410 25.57 4.68 -1.08
N GLY A 411 24.96 3.58 -0.65
CA GLY A 411 23.86 3.60 0.30
C GLY A 411 23.59 2.24 0.95
N ILE A 412 22.59 2.18 1.81
CA ILE A 412 22.08 0.95 2.41
C ILE A 412 20.57 1.06 2.58
N VAL A 413 19.86 -0.05 2.41
CA VAL A 413 18.42 -0.13 2.70
C VAL A 413 18.18 -1.15 3.80
N THR A 414 17.30 -0.83 4.75
CA THR A 414 16.93 -1.70 5.87
C THR A 414 15.45 -2.09 5.84
N ARG A 415 15.05 -3.10 6.63
CA ARG A 415 13.62 -3.44 6.83
C ARG A 415 12.78 -2.23 7.27
N THR A 416 13.36 -1.32 8.05
CA THR A 416 12.68 -0.11 8.50
C THR A 416 12.33 0.79 7.33
N ASP A 417 13.21 0.88 6.33
CA ASP A 417 12.97 1.71 5.14
C ASP A 417 11.89 1.11 4.24
N LEU A 418 11.79 -0.23 4.17
CA LEU A 418 10.66 -0.91 3.54
C LEU A 418 9.34 -0.68 4.30
N LEU A 419 9.35 -0.73 5.64
CA LEU A 419 8.15 -0.49 6.44
C LEU A 419 7.61 0.94 6.27
N LYS A 420 8.49 1.92 6.03
CA LYS A 420 8.06 3.29 5.74
C LYS A 420 7.15 3.36 4.50
N LEU A 421 7.33 2.48 3.53
CA LEU A 421 6.51 2.42 2.31
C LEU A 421 5.08 1.94 2.58
N TYR A 422 4.89 0.99 3.49
CA TYR A 422 3.55 0.49 3.84
C TYR A 422 2.76 1.47 4.70
N THR A 423 3.43 2.44 5.32
CA THR A 423 2.79 3.53 6.06
C THR A 423 2.50 4.78 5.19
N ASP A 424 2.88 4.77 3.90
CA ASP A 424 2.87 5.98 3.05
C ASP A 424 1.49 6.40 2.50
N GLU A 425 0.49 5.51 2.45
CA GLU A 425 -0.85 5.84 1.92
C GLU A 425 -1.54 6.98 2.69
N THR A 426 -1.08 7.30 3.91
CA THR A 426 -1.63 8.37 4.77
C THR A 426 -0.76 9.64 4.83
N ARG A 427 0.43 9.65 4.22
CA ARG A 427 1.43 10.73 4.42
C ARG A 427 1.18 12.04 3.67
N PRO A 428 0.74 12.09 2.39
CA PRO A 428 0.56 13.38 1.71
C PRO A 428 -0.45 14.29 2.43
N ALA A 429 -1.55 13.70 2.91
CA ALA A 429 -2.58 14.41 3.68
C ALA A 429 -2.05 14.88 5.03
N ARG A 430 -1.31 14.02 5.77
CA ARG A 430 -0.72 14.39 7.07
C ARG A 430 0.42 15.42 6.96
N ASN A 431 1.28 15.32 5.95
CA ASN A 431 2.34 16.30 5.72
C ASN A 431 1.73 17.67 5.41
N ALA A 432 0.72 17.72 4.55
CA ALA A 432 -0.02 18.94 4.25
C ALA A 432 -0.71 19.51 5.50
N GLU A 433 -1.24 18.66 6.37
CA GLU A 433 -1.82 19.08 7.64
C GLU A 433 -0.79 19.74 8.56
N PHE A 434 0.37 19.10 8.78
CA PHE A 434 1.43 19.65 9.64
C PHE A 434 2.09 20.89 9.04
N ALA A 435 2.28 20.93 7.72
CA ALA A 435 2.71 22.14 7.01
C ALA A 435 1.74 23.30 7.27
N ALA A 436 0.43 23.07 7.12
CA ALA A 436 -0.58 24.07 7.39
C ALA A 436 -0.66 24.47 8.88
N ARG A 437 -0.35 23.58 9.82
CA ARG A 437 -0.22 23.92 11.25
C ARG A 437 0.99 24.80 11.48
N LEU A 438 2.15 24.46 10.93
CA LEU A 438 3.40 25.24 11.04
C LEU A 438 3.23 26.65 10.48
N GLU A 439 2.65 26.77 9.29
CA GLU A 439 2.40 28.05 8.62
C GLU A 439 1.43 28.95 9.39
N ARG A 440 0.48 28.36 10.12
CA ARG A 440 -0.44 29.10 11.01
C ARG A 440 0.21 29.50 12.32
N ALA A 441 1.14 28.70 12.83
CA ALA A 441 1.81 28.95 14.11
C ALA A 441 2.88 30.03 14.03
N LEU A 442 3.52 30.22 12.87
CA LEU A 442 4.62 31.16 12.70
C LEU A 442 4.21 32.50 12.09
N PRO A 443 4.71 33.64 12.62
CA PRO A 443 4.62 34.93 11.94
C PRO A 443 5.27 34.87 10.55
N ARG A 444 4.74 35.64 9.59
CA ARG A 444 5.20 35.65 8.18
C ARG A 444 6.71 35.83 8.03
N ASP A 445 7.31 36.75 8.78
CA ASP A 445 8.75 37.00 8.72
C ASP A 445 9.57 35.81 9.22
N LEU A 446 9.12 35.12 10.26
CA LEU A 446 9.82 33.98 10.84
C LEU A 446 9.66 32.73 9.96
N LEU A 447 8.47 32.50 9.42
CA LEU A 447 8.22 31.45 8.43
C LEU A 447 9.14 31.62 7.20
N ALA A 448 9.28 32.85 6.70
CA ALA A 448 10.18 33.13 5.59
C ALA A 448 11.65 32.82 5.92
N LEU A 449 12.10 33.08 7.16
CA LEU A 449 13.44 32.71 7.60
C LEU A 449 13.65 31.20 7.67
N VAL A 450 12.68 30.46 8.21
CA VAL A 450 12.71 28.98 8.26
C VAL A 450 12.77 28.40 6.85
N GLN A 451 11.94 28.93 5.94
CA GLN A 451 11.95 28.51 4.53
C GLN A 451 13.29 28.84 3.86
N ASN A 452 13.84 30.04 4.05
CA ASN A 452 15.15 30.41 3.51
C ASN A 452 16.25 29.50 4.05
N ALA A 453 16.25 29.19 5.35
CA ALA A 453 17.18 28.26 5.97
C ALA A 453 17.13 26.87 5.32
N ALA A 454 15.93 26.34 5.07
CA ALA A 454 15.74 25.07 4.40
C ALA A 454 16.24 25.07 2.94
N HIS A 455 15.96 26.13 2.19
CA HIS A 455 16.44 26.26 0.80
C HIS A 455 17.98 26.35 0.73
N THR A 456 18.60 27.16 1.59
CA THR A 456 20.07 27.27 1.65
C THR A 456 20.71 25.95 2.10
N ALA A 457 20.11 25.24 3.06
CA ALA A 457 20.58 23.93 3.49
C ALA A 457 20.53 22.91 2.34
N ARG A 458 19.43 22.88 1.58
CA ARG A 458 19.29 22.00 0.41
C ARG A 458 20.34 22.28 -0.65
N ALA A 459 20.63 23.56 -0.93
CA ALA A 459 21.68 23.96 -1.86
C ALA A 459 23.09 23.50 -1.43
N LEU A 460 23.31 23.33 -0.12
CA LEU A 460 24.54 22.77 0.45
C LEU A 460 24.53 21.23 0.54
N GLY A 461 23.45 20.57 0.12
CA GLY A 461 23.28 19.12 0.20
C GLY A 461 22.90 18.61 1.60
N TYR A 462 22.35 19.48 2.46
CA TYR A 462 21.94 19.14 3.83
C TYR A 462 20.42 19.00 3.94
N SER A 463 19.99 18.29 4.99
CA SER A 463 18.57 18.20 5.38
C SER A 463 18.33 18.98 6.68
N THR A 464 17.17 19.62 6.80
CA THR A 464 16.84 20.46 7.97
C THR A 464 15.53 20.09 8.62
N TYR A 465 15.53 20.17 9.96
CA TYR A 465 14.42 19.73 10.79
C TYR A 465 14.14 20.72 11.92
N LEU A 466 12.88 21.04 12.18
CA LEU A 466 12.48 21.58 13.47
C LEU A 466 12.38 20.45 14.49
N VAL A 467 12.81 20.66 15.72
CA VAL A 467 12.89 19.61 16.74
C VAL A 467 12.45 20.08 18.12
N GLY A 468 12.28 19.16 19.05
CA GLY A 468 12.16 19.47 20.48
C GLY A 468 10.81 20.03 20.89
N GLY A 469 10.83 20.97 21.84
CA GLY A 469 9.63 21.53 22.47
C GLY A 469 8.68 22.18 21.48
N PHE A 470 9.21 22.86 20.46
CA PHE A 470 8.38 23.48 19.43
C PHE A 470 7.49 22.48 18.68
N VAL A 471 8.03 21.32 18.28
CA VAL A 471 7.26 20.31 17.54
C VAL A 471 6.14 19.75 18.42
N ARG A 472 6.43 19.48 19.70
CA ARG A 472 5.43 19.05 20.69
C ARG A 472 4.34 20.10 20.86
N ASP A 473 4.72 21.36 21.06
CA ASP A 473 3.80 22.47 21.33
C ASP A 473 2.91 22.74 20.10
N LEU A 474 3.48 22.65 18.90
CA LEU A 474 2.74 22.70 17.63
C LEU A 474 1.66 21.60 17.52
N LEU A 475 1.94 20.39 18.03
CA LEU A 475 1.01 19.27 17.99
C LEU A 475 -0.17 19.43 18.95
N ILE A 476 0.06 20.02 20.13
CA ILE A 476 -1.00 20.32 21.12
C ILE A 476 -1.71 21.66 20.85
N GLY A 477 -1.18 22.49 19.94
CA GLY A 477 -1.77 23.78 19.57
C GLY A 477 -1.35 24.95 20.47
N GLU A 478 -0.24 24.82 21.18
CA GLU A 478 0.32 25.87 22.03
C GLU A 478 1.26 26.79 21.24
N ALA A 479 1.24 28.08 21.58
CA ALA A 479 2.10 29.07 20.91
C ALA A 479 3.53 28.99 21.44
N ASN A 480 4.47 28.60 20.58
CA ASN A 480 5.89 28.58 20.88
C ASN A 480 6.67 29.18 19.70
N LEU A 481 7.60 30.10 19.96
CA LEU A 481 8.45 30.73 18.93
C LEU A 481 9.94 30.41 19.13
N ASP A 482 10.26 29.49 20.03
CA ASP A 482 11.60 28.97 20.28
C ASP A 482 11.92 27.88 19.25
N LEU A 483 12.51 28.30 18.12
CA LEU A 483 12.77 27.44 16.96
C LEU A 483 14.18 26.85 17.01
N ASP A 484 14.25 25.59 17.43
CA ASP A 484 15.45 24.76 17.31
C ASP A 484 15.48 24.05 15.95
N LEU A 485 16.47 24.36 15.12
CA LEU A 485 16.72 23.68 13.86
C LEU A 485 17.88 22.70 14.00
N VAL A 486 17.64 21.43 13.67
CA VAL A 486 18.71 20.43 13.52
C VAL A 486 19.04 20.24 12.05
N VAL A 487 20.33 20.26 11.76
CA VAL A 487 20.90 20.12 10.42
C VAL A 487 21.62 18.78 10.31
N GLU A 488 21.14 17.91 9.43
CA GLU A 488 21.87 16.72 8.99
C GLU A 488 22.93 17.17 7.96
N GLY A 489 24.07 17.65 8.46
CA GLY A 489 25.06 18.38 7.67
C GLY A 489 26.02 19.17 8.54
N ASP A 490 26.35 20.40 8.14
CA ASP A 490 27.15 21.34 8.95
C ASP A 490 26.31 22.59 9.28
N ALA A 491 25.82 22.66 10.53
CA ALA A 491 24.97 23.74 10.98
C ALA A 491 25.69 25.11 11.02
N ILE A 492 26.99 25.12 11.33
CA ILE A 492 27.77 26.35 11.42
C ILE A 492 28.00 26.91 10.01
N GLN A 493 28.33 26.03 9.05
CA GLN A 493 28.44 26.41 7.65
C GLN A 493 27.11 26.96 7.11
N LEU A 494 25.99 26.31 7.43
CA LEU A 494 24.66 26.80 7.05
C LEU A 494 24.39 28.20 7.63
N ALA A 495 24.62 28.42 8.92
CA ALA A 495 24.39 29.71 9.56
C ALA A 495 25.25 30.82 8.93
N HIS A 496 26.51 30.55 8.62
CA HIS A 496 27.37 31.51 7.91
C HIS A 496 26.91 31.78 6.47
N ALA A 497 26.42 30.76 5.75
CA ALA A 497 25.87 30.94 4.41
C ALA A 497 24.62 31.83 4.44
N LEU A 498 23.74 31.63 5.42
CA LEU A 498 22.56 32.45 5.64
C LEU A 498 22.91 33.90 5.96
N ALA A 499 23.86 34.13 6.87
CA ALA A 499 24.30 35.47 7.20
C ALA A 499 24.96 36.21 6.02
N LYS A 500 25.68 35.48 5.16
CA LYS A 500 26.27 36.05 3.94
C LYS A 500 25.19 36.45 2.93
N GLN A 501 24.12 35.66 2.81
CA GLN A 501 23.08 35.87 1.80
C GLN A 501 22.02 36.89 2.25
N TYR A 502 21.66 36.88 3.52
CA TYR A 502 20.52 37.63 4.06
C TYR A 502 20.91 38.66 5.14
N GLY A 503 22.19 38.77 5.48
CA GLY A 503 22.70 39.67 6.54
C GLY A 503 22.58 39.10 7.95
N GLY A 504 22.95 39.90 8.95
CA GLY A 504 22.91 39.50 10.37
C GLY A 504 24.26 38.98 10.93
N ARG A 505 24.23 38.53 12.18
CA ARG A 505 25.41 38.03 12.92
C ARG A 505 25.25 36.55 13.28
N VAL A 506 26.36 35.83 13.29
CA VAL A 506 26.40 34.41 13.67
C VAL A 506 27.26 34.25 14.93
N HIS A 507 26.71 33.62 15.95
CA HIS A 507 27.46 33.15 17.12
C HIS A 507 27.59 31.63 17.03
N ALA A 508 28.79 31.15 16.70
CA ALA A 508 29.06 29.72 16.55
C ALA A 508 29.79 29.15 17.77
N HIS A 509 29.37 27.98 18.23
CA HIS A 509 30.03 27.19 19.25
C HIS A 509 30.56 25.89 18.64
N ALA A 510 31.76 25.96 18.04
CA ALA A 510 32.36 24.87 17.26
C ALA A 510 32.46 23.54 18.02
N ARG A 511 32.77 23.58 19.34
CA ARG A 511 32.87 22.38 20.19
C ARG A 511 31.58 21.56 20.25
N PHE A 512 30.42 22.21 20.12
CA PHE A 512 29.10 21.57 20.21
C PHE A 512 28.39 21.49 18.85
N GLY A 513 29.01 22.01 17.78
CA GLY A 513 28.40 22.04 16.45
C GLY A 513 27.12 22.87 16.39
N THR A 514 26.97 23.89 17.23
CA THR A 514 25.79 24.77 17.27
C THR A 514 26.11 26.17 16.79
N ALA A 515 25.12 26.86 16.23
CA ALA A 515 25.22 28.24 15.79
C ALA A 515 23.90 28.98 16.00
N LYS A 516 23.97 30.24 16.43
CA LYS A 516 22.83 31.15 16.52
C LYS A 516 22.96 32.22 15.45
N TRP A 517 21.95 32.37 14.60
CA TRP A 517 21.88 33.41 13.59
C TRP A 517 20.91 34.51 14.04
N LEU A 518 21.40 35.74 14.15
CA LEU A 518 20.68 36.91 14.64
C LEU A 518 20.48 37.93 13.51
N LEU A 519 19.23 38.33 13.27
CA LEU A 519 18.88 39.43 12.37
C LEU A 519 18.48 40.65 13.20
N GLU A 520 19.46 41.53 13.44
CA GLU A 520 19.33 42.68 14.34
C GLU A 520 18.22 43.65 13.92
N GLU A 521 18.00 43.84 12.61
CA GLU A 521 16.97 44.74 12.08
C GLU A 521 15.53 44.30 12.38
N LYS A 522 15.31 43.00 12.57
CA LYS A 522 13.97 42.42 12.82
C LYS A 522 13.80 41.87 14.23
N ALA A 523 14.85 41.90 15.07
CA ALA A 523 14.90 41.23 16.37
C ALA A 523 14.52 39.73 16.30
N LEU A 524 14.81 39.07 15.18
CA LEU A 524 14.53 37.65 14.94
C LEU A 524 15.82 36.82 15.04
N HIS A 525 15.67 35.55 15.43
CA HIS A 525 16.78 34.62 15.47
C HIS A 525 16.36 33.19 15.15
N LEU A 526 17.33 32.39 14.70
CA LEU A 526 17.21 30.95 14.55
C LEU A 526 18.41 30.27 15.23
N ASP A 527 18.12 29.22 15.98
CA ASP A 527 19.13 28.37 16.61
C ASP A 527 19.34 27.10 15.78
N PHE A 528 20.59 26.82 15.46
CA PHE A 528 20.99 25.68 14.64
C PHE A 528 21.88 24.73 15.45
N ALA A 529 21.61 23.44 15.34
CA ALA A 529 22.44 22.37 15.87
C ALA A 529 22.77 21.35 14.78
N THR A 530 24.03 20.94 14.70
CA THR A 530 24.42 19.80 13.84
C THR A 530 23.88 18.52 14.47
N ALA A 531 23.19 17.69 13.68
CA ALA A 531 22.74 16.37 14.12
C ALA A 531 23.93 15.56 14.64
N ARG A 532 23.82 15.08 15.89
CA ARG A 532 24.94 14.47 16.59
C ARG A 532 24.54 13.30 17.48
N THR A 533 25.46 12.37 17.65
CA THR A 533 25.45 11.39 18.75
C THR A 533 26.28 11.91 19.90
N GLU A 534 25.83 11.65 21.13
CA GLU A 534 26.53 11.99 22.36
C GLU A 534 27.05 10.71 23.01
N PHE A 535 28.33 10.69 23.39
CA PHE A 535 28.92 9.64 24.19
C PHE A 535 29.44 10.22 25.50
N TYR A 536 29.13 9.54 26.61
CA TYR A 536 29.57 9.92 27.94
C TYR A 536 30.61 8.89 28.41
N GLU A 537 31.84 9.34 28.63
CA GLU A 537 32.92 8.47 29.14
C GLU A 537 32.58 7.92 30.53
N TYR A 538 31.88 8.72 31.34
CA TYR A 538 31.32 8.36 32.64
C TYR A 538 30.10 9.23 32.97
N PRO A 539 29.20 8.81 33.90
CA PRO A 539 28.04 9.59 34.30
C PRO A 539 28.41 11.02 34.71
N THR A 540 27.63 12.02 34.31
CA THR A 540 27.83 13.47 34.57
C THR A 540 28.97 14.19 33.82
N ALA A 541 29.73 13.49 32.98
CA ALA A 541 30.72 14.13 32.11
C ALA A 541 30.06 15.00 31.02
N LEU A 542 30.78 15.99 30.49
CA LEU A 542 30.37 16.63 29.23
C LEU A 542 30.48 15.61 28.08
N PRO A 543 29.51 15.55 27.16
CA PRO A 543 29.51 14.54 26.11
C PRO A 543 30.56 14.85 25.03
N ASP A 544 31.13 13.80 24.48
CA ASP A 544 31.79 13.86 23.17
C ASP A 544 30.74 13.79 22.06
N VAL A 545 30.85 14.70 21.09
CA VAL A 545 29.88 14.84 20.00
C VAL A 545 30.48 14.43 18.66
N GLU A 546 29.79 13.55 17.95
CA GLU A 546 30.11 13.14 16.58
C GLU A 546 28.93 13.43 15.65
N ARG A 547 29.19 13.82 14.40
CA ARG A 547 28.12 14.07 13.41
C ARG A 547 27.34 12.78 13.15
N SER A 548 26.01 12.88 13.11
CA SER A 548 25.12 11.73 12.96
C SER A 548 23.89 12.04 12.14
N SER A 549 22.98 11.07 12.03
CA SER A 549 21.65 11.28 11.46
C SER A 549 20.68 11.92 12.46
N ILE A 550 19.59 12.48 11.96
CA ILE A 550 18.48 13.03 12.76
C ILE A 550 17.89 11.96 13.68
N LYS A 551 17.80 10.70 13.22
CA LYS A 551 17.33 9.58 14.04
C LYS A 551 18.18 9.37 15.30
N LEU A 552 19.49 9.46 15.15
CA LEU A 552 20.44 9.32 16.25
C LEU A 552 20.44 10.56 17.15
N ASP A 553 20.24 11.76 16.58
CA ASP A 553 20.05 12.99 17.37
C ASP A 553 18.76 12.94 18.22
N LEU A 554 17.68 12.39 17.70
CA LEU A 554 16.45 12.20 18.47
C LEU A 554 16.60 11.13 19.55
N HIS A 555 17.42 10.08 19.32
CA HIS A 555 17.65 9.00 20.28
C HIS A 555 18.26 9.49 21.60
N ARG A 556 19.18 10.45 21.53
CA ARG A 556 19.90 10.98 22.71
C ARG A 556 19.05 11.92 23.57
N ARG A 557 17.82 12.24 23.14
CA ARG A 557 16.93 13.15 23.85
C ARG A 557 16.32 12.48 25.08
N ASP A 558 15.64 13.27 25.89
CA ASP A 558 15.13 12.90 27.19
C ASP A 558 13.83 12.08 27.10
N PHE A 559 12.81 12.63 26.45
CA PHE A 559 11.46 12.05 26.39
C PHE A 559 10.99 11.80 24.96
N THR A 560 10.15 10.78 24.76
CA THR A 560 9.55 10.46 23.45
C THR A 560 8.84 11.66 22.84
N ILE A 561 8.09 12.42 23.65
CA ILE A 561 7.38 13.65 23.24
C ILE A 561 8.29 14.79 22.79
N ASN A 562 9.57 14.80 23.17
CA ASN A 562 10.57 15.79 22.73
C ASN A 562 11.51 15.24 21.64
N ALA A 563 11.33 13.97 21.28
CA ALA A 563 12.14 13.22 20.33
C ALA A 563 11.43 13.07 18.97
N MET A 564 10.79 14.16 18.55
CA MET A 564 10.16 14.31 17.24
C MET A 564 10.83 15.41 16.45
N ALA A 565 10.78 15.28 15.12
CA ALA A 565 11.32 16.25 14.19
C ALA A 565 10.32 16.54 13.06
N LEU A 566 10.20 17.80 12.64
CA LEU A 566 9.40 18.19 11.47
C LEU A 566 10.33 18.58 10.33
N CYS A 567 10.24 17.87 9.20
CA CYS A 567 11.10 18.10 8.05
C CYS A 567 10.76 19.43 7.36
N LEU A 568 11.80 20.22 7.08
CA LEU A 568 11.70 21.49 6.39
C LEU A 568 12.11 21.42 4.91
N ASP A 569 12.59 20.27 4.44
CA ASP A 569 13.02 20.10 3.06
C ASP A 569 11.85 20.36 2.10
N PRO A 570 12.01 21.11 0.98
CA PRO A 570 10.90 21.48 0.11
C PRO A 570 10.06 20.31 -0.42
N GLU A 571 10.70 19.17 -0.72
CA GLU A 571 10.03 17.96 -1.24
C GLU A 571 9.26 17.18 -0.15
N ARG A 572 9.59 17.40 1.13
CA ARG A 572 9.04 16.66 2.29
C ARG A 572 8.54 17.61 3.38
N TYR A 573 8.20 18.83 3.00
CA TYR A 573 7.86 19.89 3.94
C TYR A 573 6.65 19.49 4.80
N GLY A 574 6.78 19.63 6.13
CA GLY A 574 5.76 19.20 7.08
C GLY A 574 5.76 17.70 7.40
N ALA A 575 6.72 16.92 6.90
CA ALA A 575 6.82 15.50 7.28
C ALA A 575 7.27 15.34 8.73
N LEU A 576 6.40 14.79 9.58
CA LEU A 576 6.71 14.46 10.97
C LEU A 576 7.54 13.17 11.03
N PHE A 577 8.74 13.28 11.58
CA PHE A 577 9.65 12.18 11.87
C PHE A 577 9.62 11.88 13.38
N ASP A 578 8.89 10.82 13.73
CA ASP A 578 8.70 10.36 15.11
C ASP A 578 9.06 8.87 15.23
N PRO A 579 10.35 8.52 15.35
CA PRO A 579 10.79 7.13 15.42
C PRO A 579 10.46 6.44 16.76
N TYR A 580 10.03 7.17 17.80
CA TYR A 580 9.84 6.66 19.15
C TYR A 580 8.38 6.72 19.64
N GLY A 581 7.44 7.16 18.81
CA GLY A 581 6.02 7.22 19.13
C GLY A 581 5.63 8.37 20.06
N GLY A 582 6.40 9.47 20.03
CA GLY A 582 6.12 10.70 20.78
C GLY A 582 4.74 11.28 20.51
N GLU A 583 4.21 11.21 19.28
CA GLU A 583 2.87 11.71 18.95
C GLU A 583 1.78 10.92 19.69
N GLN A 584 1.91 9.58 19.72
CA GLN A 584 0.95 8.72 20.42
C GLN A 584 1.03 8.88 21.93
N ASP A 585 2.25 8.99 22.46
CA ASP A 585 2.47 9.25 23.89
C ASP A 585 1.89 10.63 24.27
N LEU A 586 2.04 11.64 23.42
CA LEU A 586 1.46 12.98 23.60
C LEU A 586 -0.08 12.93 23.60
N MET A 587 -0.69 12.22 22.65
CA MET A 587 -2.15 12.02 22.62
C MET A 587 -2.70 11.31 23.87
N ARG A 588 -1.88 10.44 24.48
CA ARG A 588 -2.23 9.70 25.71
C ARG A 588 -1.88 10.47 26.99
N GLY A 589 -1.27 11.65 26.89
CA GLY A 589 -0.79 12.41 28.05
C GLY A 589 0.35 11.72 28.81
N LEU A 590 1.19 10.94 28.11
CA LEU A 590 2.26 10.14 28.70
C LEU A 590 3.64 10.79 28.49
N ILE A 591 4.37 11.02 29.58
CA ILE A 591 5.78 11.42 29.54
C ILE A 591 6.65 10.16 29.70
N ARG A 592 7.15 9.62 28.58
CA ARG A 592 7.98 8.41 28.55
C ARG A 592 9.45 8.75 28.31
N VAL A 593 10.33 8.17 29.12
CA VAL A 593 11.79 8.28 28.99
C VAL A 593 12.28 7.39 27.84
N LEU A 594 13.19 7.91 27.00
CA LEU A 594 13.74 7.16 25.86
C LEU A 594 14.67 6.00 26.25
N HIS A 595 15.52 6.20 27.26
CA HIS A 595 16.49 5.21 27.71
C HIS A 595 16.60 5.20 29.24
N ASN A 596 16.70 4.00 29.83
CA ASN A 596 16.71 3.81 31.29
C ASN A 596 17.89 4.51 32.00
N LEU A 597 18.96 4.85 31.27
CA LEU A 597 20.14 5.54 31.79
C LEU A 597 20.09 7.07 31.61
N SER A 598 19.04 7.61 30.98
CA SER A 598 18.94 9.03 30.60
C SER A 598 19.15 9.99 31.79
N PHE A 599 18.61 9.63 32.95
CA PHE A 599 18.76 10.42 34.18
C PHE A 599 20.08 10.21 34.91
N ILE A 600 20.79 9.11 34.63
CA ILE A 600 22.11 8.83 35.18
C ILE A 600 23.17 9.63 34.40
N GLU A 601 23.01 9.71 33.08
CA GLU A 601 23.88 10.46 32.18
C GLU A 601 23.72 11.98 32.39
N ASP A 602 22.48 12.46 32.53
CA ASP A 602 22.16 13.86 32.80
C ASP A 602 20.95 14.01 33.76
N PRO A 603 21.22 14.18 35.07
CA PRO A 603 20.18 14.33 36.08
C PRO A 603 19.27 15.56 35.89
N THR A 604 19.70 16.57 35.13
CA THR A 604 18.91 17.78 34.91
C THR A 604 17.65 17.53 34.08
N ARG A 605 17.62 16.41 33.34
CA ARG A 605 16.45 15.95 32.56
C ARG A 605 15.23 15.66 33.43
N ILE A 606 15.42 15.34 34.72
CA ILE A 606 14.30 15.16 35.67
C ILE A 606 13.53 16.48 35.84
N LEU A 607 14.22 17.62 35.90
CA LEU A 607 13.59 18.94 36.02
C LEU A 607 12.80 19.31 34.76
N ARG A 608 13.21 18.78 33.60
CA ARG A 608 12.50 18.97 32.33
C ARG A 608 11.20 18.16 32.24
N ALA A 609 11.04 17.10 33.03
CA ALA A 609 9.78 16.35 33.11
C ALA A 609 8.68 17.10 33.89
N VAL A 610 9.09 17.95 34.83
CA VAL A 610 8.17 18.70 35.72
C VAL A 610 7.65 19.97 35.05
N ARG A 611 8.44 20.54 34.13
CA ARG A 611 8.05 21.66 33.26
C ARG A 611 7.18 21.17 32.13
#